data_AF-A0A176EX38-F1
#
_entry.id   AF-A0A176EX38-F1
#
_cell.length_a   1.000
_cell.length_b   1.000
_cell.length_c   1.000
_cell.angle_alpha   90.00
_cell.angle_beta   90.00
_cell.angle_gamma   90.00
#
_symmetry.space_group_name_H-M   'P 1'
#
loop_
_entity.id
_entity.type
_entity.pdbx_description
1 polymer ?
#
loop_
_entity_poly.entity_id
_entity_poly.type
_entity_poly.pdbx_seq_one_letter_code
_entity_poly.pdbx_strand_id
1 'polypeptide(L)' 'MLRRPSPEAYELTAPTTVVFVTPAQAPTMTPAEIEGFYASQYAGAPDLSLEFVEGSGHYVMLDQPEQFSRLVAKFLN' A
#
# COMPACT_ATOMS: atom_id res chain seq x y z
N MET A 1 -17.80 5.82 -9.72
CA MET A 1 -18.19 4.50 -9.16
C MET A 1 -17.08 4.09 -8.20
N LEU A 2 -17.29 4.20 -6.89
CA LEU A 2 -16.31 3.72 -5.90
C LEU A 2 -16.35 2.19 -5.92
N ARG A 3 -15.27 1.53 -6.35
CA ARG A 3 -15.16 0.06 -6.32
C ARG A 3 -15.13 -0.38 -4.86
N ARG A 4 -16.04 -1.30 -4.51
CA ARG A 4 -16.05 -1.97 -3.20
C ARG A 4 -14.68 -2.63 -2.94
N PRO A 5 -14.26 -2.75 -1.67
CA PRO A 5 -13.14 -3.61 -1.29
C PRO A 5 -13.27 -4.99 -1.94
N SER A 6 -12.15 -5.62 -2.28
CA SER A 6 -12.21 -7.01 -2.73
C SER A 6 -12.81 -7.86 -1.60
N PRO A 7 -13.64 -8.88 -1.90
CA PRO A 7 -14.29 -9.70 -0.87
C PRO A 7 -13.30 -10.24 0.18
N GLU A 8 -12.08 -10.55 -0.24
CA GLU A 8 -11.01 -11.10 0.60
C GLU A 8 -10.49 -10.08 1.62
N ALA A 9 -10.56 -8.78 1.33
CA ALA A 9 -10.13 -7.73 2.27
C ALA A 9 -11.04 -7.62 3.50
N TYR A 10 -12.27 -8.14 3.43
CA TYR A 10 -13.19 -8.18 4.57
C TYR A 10 -12.90 -9.35 5.53
N GLU A 11 -12.12 -10.34 5.09
CA GLU A 11 -11.76 -11.50 5.90
C GLU A 11 -10.43 -11.33 6.61
N LEU A 12 -9.74 -10.19 6.39
CA LEU A 12 -8.48 -9.90 7.05
C LEU A 12 -8.69 -9.71 8.56
N THR A 13 -8.04 -10.55 9.36
CA THR A 13 -8.08 -10.48 10.82
C THR A 13 -6.76 -10.04 11.45
N ALA A 14 -5.71 -9.87 10.65
CA ALA A 14 -4.38 -9.50 11.11
C ALA A 14 -4.09 -8.01 10.80
N PRO A 15 -3.28 -7.33 11.64
CA PRO A 15 -2.76 -6.01 11.31
C PRO A 15 -2.15 -5.98 9.90
N THR A 16 -2.51 -4.97 9.11
CA THR A 16 -2.15 -4.93 7.68
C THR A 16 -1.42 -3.63 7.35
N THR A 17 -0.23 -3.76 6.75
CA THR A 17 0.49 -2.64 6.14
C THR A 17 0.50 -2.80 4.63
N VAL A 18 -0.02 -1.82 3.90
CA VAL A 18 0.04 -1.76 2.44
C VAL A 18 1.15 -0.81 2.03
N VAL A 19 2.17 -1.33 1.37
CA VAL A 19 3.26 -0.54 0.78
C VAL A 19 2.94 -0.30 -0.68
N PHE A 20 2.96 0.97 -1.11
CA PHE A 20 2.58 1.35 -2.47
C PHE A 20 3.49 2.42 -3.07
N VAL A 21 3.39 2.58 -4.39
CA VAL A 21 4.20 3.49 -5.22
C VAL A 21 3.31 4.20 -6.22
N THR A 22 3.86 5.20 -6.93
CA THR A 22 3.25 5.71 -8.14
C THR A 22 3.61 4.78 -9.31
N PRO A 23 2.65 4.03 -9.89
CA PRO A 23 2.96 3.12 -10.97
C PRO A 23 3.41 3.90 -12.19
N ALA A 24 4.47 3.44 -12.86
CA ALA A 24 4.95 4.05 -14.10
C ALA A 24 3.88 4.08 -15.20
N GLN A 25 2.87 3.21 -15.13
CA GLN A 25 1.76 3.13 -16.08
C GLN A 25 0.63 4.14 -15.79
N ALA A 26 0.64 4.77 -14.61
CA ALA A 26 -0.34 5.78 -14.20
C ALA A 26 0.35 7.06 -13.69
N PRO A 27 1.21 7.71 -14.51
CA PRO A 27 2.06 8.82 -14.06
C PRO A 27 1.26 10.08 -13.70
N THR A 28 -0.02 10.15 -14.07
CA THR A 28 -0.91 11.27 -13.78
C THR A 28 -1.62 11.16 -12.43
N MET A 29 -1.55 10.00 -11.76
CA MET A 29 -2.14 9.83 -10.44
C MET A 29 -1.19 10.36 -9.37
N THR A 30 -1.71 11.18 -8.48
CA THR A 30 -1.00 11.66 -7.30
C THR A 30 -0.86 10.54 -6.25
N PRO A 31 0.16 10.60 -5.37
CA PRO A 31 0.28 9.65 -4.27
C PRO A 31 -0.99 9.57 -3.41
N ALA A 32 -1.65 10.70 -3.16
CA ALA A 32 -2.89 10.76 -2.37
C ALA A 32 -4.08 10.05 -3.05
N GLU A 33 -4.19 10.12 -4.38
CA GLU A 33 -5.23 9.38 -5.12
C GLU A 33 -5.01 7.87 -5.06
N ILE A 34 -3.75 7.44 -5.10
CA ILE A 34 -3.38 6.02 -4.99
C ILE A 34 -3.57 5.53 -3.56
N GLU A 35 -3.21 6.34 -2.56
CA GLU A 35 -3.48 6.07 -1.15
C GLU A 35 -4.98 5.88 -0.92
N GLY A 36 -5.82 6.79 -1.42
CA GLY A 36 -7.28 6.67 -1.33
C GLY A 36 -7.83 5.43 -2.03
N PHE A 37 -7.23 5.04 -3.15
CA PHE A 37 -7.54 3.76 -3.80
C PHE A 37 -7.27 2.59 -2.85
N TYR A 38 -6.05 2.45 -2.32
CA TYR A 38 -5.72 1.35 -1.41
C TYR A 38 -6.51 1.39 -0.10
N ALA A 39 -6.73 2.57 0.48
CA ALA A 39 -7.60 2.74 1.65
C ALA A 39 -8.99 2.14 1.40
N SER A 40 -9.57 2.40 0.23
CA SER A 40 -10.86 1.83 -0.14
C SER A 40 -10.81 0.32 -0.36
N GLN A 41 -9.70 -0.23 -0.84
CA GLN A 41 -9.56 -1.67 -1.10
C GLN A 41 -9.33 -2.48 0.19
N TYR A 42 -8.74 -1.88 1.21
CA TYR A 42 -8.39 -2.52 2.48
C TYR A 42 -9.23 -2.01 3.67
N ALA A 43 -10.37 -1.37 3.41
CA ALA A 43 -11.21 -0.76 4.45
C ALA A 43 -11.72 -1.74 5.54
N GLY A 44 -11.68 -3.05 5.29
CA GLY A 44 -12.02 -4.09 6.26
C GLY A 44 -10.84 -4.60 7.11
N ALA A 45 -9.61 -4.19 6.81
CA ALA A 45 -8.42 -4.66 7.52
C ALA A 45 -8.29 -3.96 8.88
N PRO A 46 -8.01 -4.72 9.97
CA PRO A 46 -7.69 -4.11 11.25
C PRO A 46 -6.32 -3.43 11.20
N ASP A 47 -6.18 -2.32 11.93
CA ASP A 47 -4.94 -1.57 12.10
C ASP A 47 -4.22 -1.24 10.76
N LEU A 48 -5.00 -0.86 9.74
CA LEU A 48 -4.48 -0.55 8.41
C LEU A 48 -3.47 0.60 8.45
N SER A 49 -2.26 0.32 7.95
CA SER A 49 -1.24 1.32 7.65
C SER A 49 -1.00 1.39 6.14
N LEU A 50 -0.86 2.61 5.61
CA LEU A 50 -0.58 2.87 4.19
C LEU A 50 0.77 3.58 4.09
N GLU A 51 1.70 2.99 3.35
CA GLU A 51 3.10 3.44 3.27
C GLU A 51 3.49 3.71 1.83
N PHE A 52 3.62 4.99 1.47
CA PHE A 52 4.10 5.39 0.16
C PHE A 52 5.63 5.31 0.08
N VAL A 53 6.14 4.74 -1.00
CA VAL A 53 7.57 4.72 -1.34
C VAL A 53 7.81 5.55 -2.58
N GLU A 54 8.47 6.69 -2.39
CA GLU A 54 8.90 7.57 -3.46
C GLU A 54 10.07 6.95 -4.25
N GLY A 55 10.17 7.28 -5.54
CA GLY A 55 11.32 6.88 -6.36
C GLY A 55 11.42 5.37 -6.58
N SER A 56 10.32 4.64 -6.46
CA SER A 56 10.23 3.19 -6.67
C SER A 56 9.26 2.85 -7.79
N GLY A 57 9.54 1.76 -8.50
CA GLY A 57 8.60 1.09 -9.38
C GLY A 57 7.88 -0.05 -8.64
N HIS A 58 7.39 -1.03 -9.41
CA HIS A 58 6.59 -2.14 -8.89
C HIS A 58 7.34 -3.04 -7.90
N TYR A 59 8.68 -3.08 -7.99
CA TYR A 59 9.52 -3.95 -7.17
C TYR A 59 10.22 -3.15 -6.06
N VAL A 60 9.45 -2.67 -5.10
CA VAL A 60 9.93 -1.82 -3.97
C VAL A 60 11.13 -2.41 -3.24
N MET A 61 11.14 -3.74 -3.05
CA MET A 61 12.23 -4.46 -2.40
C MET A 61 13.56 -4.41 -3.18
N LEU A 62 13.53 -4.15 -4.48
CA LEU A 62 14.70 -4.01 -5.35
C LEU A 62 15.04 -2.55 -5.61
N ASP A 63 14.03 -1.72 -5.85
CA ASP A 63 14.19 -0.31 -6.21
C ASP A 63 14.60 0.55 -5.00
N GLN A 64 14.07 0.25 -3.81
CA GLN A 64 14.28 0.99 -2.56
C GLN A 64 14.56 0.04 -1.37
N PRO A 65 15.63 -0.77 -1.42
CA PRO A 65 15.85 -1.88 -0.49
C PRO A 65 15.97 -1.43 0.97
N GLU A 66 16.59 -0.27 1.22
CA GLU A 66 16.77 0.26 2.58
C GLU A 66 15.45 0.77 3.16
N GLN A 67 14.63 1.44 2.35
CA GLN A 67 13.31 1.90 2.78
C GLN A 67 12.38 0.73 3.02
N PHE A 68 12.37 -0.25 2.12
CA PHE A 68 11.61 -1.49 2.29
C PHE A 68 11.99 -2.22 3.58
N SER A 69 13.30 -2.40 3.84
CA SER A 69 13.78 -3.04 5.07
C SER A 69 13.30 -2.31 6.34
N ARG A 70 13.32 -0.96 6.34
CA ARG A 70 12.78 -0.16 7.45
C ARG A 70 11.27 -0.36 7.63
N LEU A 71 10.51 -0.41 6.54
CA LEU A 71 9.06 -0.64 6.60
C LEU A 71 8.73 -2.04 7.15
N VAL A 72 9.50 -3.07 6.75
CA VAL A 72 9.37 -4.42 7.31
C VAL A 72 9.72 -4.44 8.80
N ALA A 73 10.82 -3.79 9.19
CA ALA A 73 11.17 -3.68 10.61
C ALA A 73 10.09 -2.95 11.42
N LYS A 74 9.51 -1.87 10.88
CA LYS A 74 8.38 -1.16 11.52
C LYS A 74 7.15 -2.06 11.67
N PHE A 75 6.86 -2.93 10.71
CA PHE A 75 5.73 -3.85 10.78
C PHE A 75 5.91 -4.96 11.83
N LEU A 76 7.14 -5.39 12.09
CA LEU A 76 7.44 -6.52 12.98
C LEU A 76 7.63 -6.14 14.46
N ASN A 77 7.65 -4.84 14.79
CA ASN A 77 7.87 -4.32 16.15
C ASN A 77 6.66 -3.55 16.65
#